data_AF-A0A0P6X8S2-F1
#
_entry.id   AF-A0A0P6X8S2-F1
#
_cell.length_a   1.000
_cell.length_b   1.000
_cell.length_c   1.000
_cell.angle_alpha   90.00
_cell.angle_beta   90.00
_cell.angle_gamma   90.00
#
_symmetry.space_group_name_H-M   'P 1'
#
loop_
_entity.id
_entity.type
_entity.pdbx_description
1 polymer ?
#
loop_
_entity_poly.entity_id
_entity_poly.type
_entity_poly.pdbx_seq_one_letter_code
_entity_poly.pdbx_strand_id
1 'polypeptide(L)'
;MIIGRKAAFGLAITLGCATGAAAENADYYRGGWRTDGADSHIYQFVIRGEKVTGVYCTQCADATTLAPLEGAFSEDGGITFTIRHLKADGGPDGQTKATARLENGKLIVTGTTGGRSFRQETIKDPRGPDAGPYPVSVLPPDAPPVPVLKPSGPGSPPPAPYQQPSPWRTISANDVEGVWLGFGVGMNKQYFLIRQDGERLFGLACGRCDNPYTFGALENFRIENDTLEFDIVHQDWGEGTVLPFTRHVTAHIAMNEMRMDARRADIPGGAPIIASLVGPIALEATKGNVVGE
;
A
#
# COMPACT_ATOMS: atom_id res chain seq x y z
N MET A 1 5.52 76.89 35.60
CA MET A 1 4.68 76.22 34.59
C MET A 1 5.60 75.58 33.56
N ILE A 2 5.24 74.40 33.07
CA ILE A 2 5.87 73.59 32.02
C ILE A 2 6.88 72.52 32.49
N ILE A 3 6.44 71.29 32.20
CA ILE A 3 6.93 69.94 32.41
C ILE A 3 7.86 69.53 31.25
N GLY A 4 8.85 68.65 31.47
CA GLY A 4 9.57 67.96 30.38
C GLY A 4 10.42 66.81 30.89
N ARG A 5 9.81 65.66 31.22
CA ARG A 5 9.79 64.39 30.46
C ARG A 5 11.15 63.74 30.20
N LYS A 6 11.36 62.63 30.94
CA LYS A 6 12.31 61.54 30.74
C LYS A 6 12.11 60.86 29.38
N ALA A 7 13.19 60.45 28.72
CA ALA A 7 13.15 59.48 27.63
C ALA A 7 14.12 58.34 27.96
N ALA A 8 13.55 57.17 28.31
CA ALA A 8 14.27 55.90 28.38
C ALA A 8 14.15 55.21 27.03
N PHE A 9 15.28 54.86 26.42
CA PHE A 9 15.33 54.05 25.20
C PHE A 9 15.16 52.57 25.59
N GLY A 10 14.04 51.99 25.19
CA GLY A 10 13.75 50.57 25.35
C GLY A 10 14.43 49.73 24.27
N LEU A 11 15.12 48.66 24.70
CA LEU A 11 15.66 47.61 23.86
C LEU A 11 14.52 46.65 23.47
N ALA A 12 14.14 46.61 22.19
CA ALA A 12 13.17 45.67 21.68
C ALA A 12 13.87 44.34 21.33
N ILE A 13 13.60 43.29 22.10
CA ILE A 13 14.01 41.92 21.80
C ILE A 13 13.00 41.35 20.80
N THR A 14 13.39 41.22 19.54
CA THR A 14 12.66 40.44 18.54
C THR A 14 12.86 38.95 18.83
N LEU A 15 11.90 38.32 19.52
CA LEU A 15 11.74 36.87 19.51
C LEU A 15 11.35 36.45 18.08
N GLY A 16 12.30 35.93 17.31
CA GLY A 16 12.00 35.21 16.09
C GLY A 16 11.27 33.92 16.45
N CYS A 17 9.99 33.82 16.07
CA CYS A 17 9.30 32.55 16.03
C CYS A 17 9.99 31.67 14.99
N ALA A 18 10.95 30.85 15.41
CA ALA A 18 11.33 29.67 14.64
C ALA A 18 10.07 28.80 14.59
N THR A 19 9.33 28.85 13.49
CA THR A 19 8.43 27.77 13.13
C THR A 19 9.32 26.53 13.01
N GLY A 20 9.36 25.71 14.06
CA GLY A 20 10.01 24.42 13.96
C GLY A 20 9.40 23.72 12.76
N ALA A 21 10.21 23.48 11.73
CA ALA A 21 9.84 22.51 10.72
C ALA A 21 9.58 21.22 11.50
N ALA A 22 8.32 20.80 11.58
CA ALA A 22 8.01 19.50 12.15
C ALA A 22 8.84 18.51 11.34
N ALA A 23 9.75 17.80 12.01
CA ALA A 23 10.59 16.81 11.34
C ALA A 23 9.66 15.81 10.64
N GLU A 24 9.83 15.64 9.33
CA GLU A 24 9.06 14.69 8.55
C GLU A 24 9.40 13.28 9.04
N ASN A 25 8.44 12.62 9.68
CA ASN A 25 8.59 11.25 10.15
C ASN A 25 8.08 10.24 9.09
N ALA A 26 8.15 8.95 9.42
CA ALA A 26 7.73 7.87 8.53
C ALA A 26 6.27 8.00 8.00
N ASP A 27 5.37 8.66 8.72
CA ASP A 27 3.97 8.83 8.32
C ASP A 27 3.80 9.68 7.07
N TYR A 28 4.76 10.56 6.79
CA TYR A 28 4.78 11.33 5.56
C TYR A 28 5.33 10.57 4.37
N TYR A 29 6.01 9.43 4.58
CA TYR A 29 6.67 8.65 3.52
C TYR A 29 5.95 7.35 3.19
N ARG A 30 5.31 6.73 4.19
CA ARG A 30 4.71 5.40 4.05
C ARG A 30 3.56 5.39 3.05
N GLY A 31 3.24 4.18 2.60
CA GLY A 31 2.11 3.90 1.74
C GLY A 31 2.33 4.20 0.27
N GLY A 32 1.23 4.49 -0.41
CA GLY A 32 1.16 4.57 -1.85
C GLY A 32 1.61 5.92 -2.41
N TRP A 33 2.41 5.90 -3.48
CA TRP A 33 2.86 7.06 -4.23
C TRP A 33 2.83 6.74 -5.72
N ARG A 34 2.37 7.68 -6.55
CA ARG A 34 2.40 7.50 -8.01
C ARG A 34 2.95 8.70 -8.74
N THR A 35 3.50 8.50 -9.93
CA THR A 35 3.73 9.60 -10.88
C THR A 35 2.39 10.18 -11.35
N ASP A 36 2.41 11.45 -11.75
CA ASP A 36 1.24 12.16 -12.29
C ASP A 36 1.27 12.33 -13.82
N GLY A 37 2.26 11.71 -14.47
CA GLY A 37 2.48 11.78 -15.91
C GLY A 37 2.13 10.48 -16.65
N ALA A 38 2.37 10.47 -17.96
CA ALA A 38 2.12 9.31 -18.83
C ALA A 38 3.05 8.11 -18.54
N ASP A 39 4.24 8.37 -17.98
CA ASP A 39 5.15 7.32 -17.52
C ASP A 39 4.75 6.90 -16.11
N SER A 40 3.95 5.84 -16.02
CA SER A 40 3.35 5.39 -14.77
C SER A 40 4.38 4.63 -13.93
N HIS A 41 4.55 5.09 -12.69
CA HIS A 41 5.33 4.44 -11.65
C HIS A 41 4.55 4.54 -10.36
N ILE A 42 4.36 3.41 -9.69
CA ILE A 42 3.68 3.34 -8.41
C ILE A 42 4.58 2.64 -7.40
N TYR A 43 4.68 3.23 -6.22
CA TYR A 43 5.43 2.73 -5.08
C TYR A 43 4.47 2.53 -3.92
N GLN A 44 4.57 1.39 -3.25
CA GLN A 44 3.90 1.14 -1.98
C GLN A 44 4.98 0.88 -0.93
N PHE A 45 5.24 1.86 -0.06
CA PHE A 45 6.26 1.74 0.98
C PHE A 45 5.68 1.25 2.30
N VAL A 46 6.21 0.16 2.83
CA VAL A 46 5.96 -0.36 4.17
C VAL A 46 7.13 0.02 5.06
N ILE A 47 6.89 0.89 6.05
CA ILE A 47 7.94 1.41 6.93
C ILE A 47 7.73 0.91 8.37
N ARG A 48 8.73 0.20 8.91
CA ARG A 48 8.77 -0.33 10.28
C ARG A 48 10.08 0.06 10.96
N GLY A 49 10.05 1.13 11.77
CA GLY A 49 11.27 1.76 12.25
C GLY A 49 12.12 2.24 11.07
N GLU A 50 13.39 1.86 11.04
CA GLU A 50 14.29 2.18 9.94
C GLU A 50 14.14 1.24 8.72
N LYS A 51 13.42 0.13 8.83
CA LYS A 51 13.31 -0.85 7.74
C LYS A 51 12.21 -0.43 6.76
N VAL A 52 12.51 -0.53 5.46
CA VAL A 52 11.55 -0.34 4.38
C VAL A 52 11.43 -1.62 3.56
N THR A 53 10.18 -2.04 3.32
CA THR A 53 9.79 -3.08 2.38
C THR A 53 8.65 -2.55 1.51
N GLY A 54 8.17 -3.35 0.56
CA GLY A 54 6.94 -3.06 -0.17
C GLY A 54 7.00 -3.52 -1.61
N VAL A 55 6.25 -2.83 -2.46
CA VAL A 55 6.15 -3.18 -3.88
C VAL A 55 6.24 -1.95 -4.78
N TYR A 56 6.72 -2.19 -5.99
CA TYR A 56 6.78 -1.24 -7.09
C TYR A 56 6.07 -1.86 -8.31
N CYS A 57 5.42 -1.04 -9.11
CA CYS A 57 4.91 -1.44 -10.43
C CYS A 57 4.96 -0.24 -11.39
N THR A 58 5.04 -0.50 -12.70
CA THR A 58 4.71 0.53 -13.70
C THR A 58 3.21 0.54 -13.97
N GLN A 59 2.56 -0.63 -13.97
CA GLN A 59 1.12 -0.77 -14.11
C GLN A 59 0.62 -1.85 -13.16
N CYS A 60 -0.02 -1.48 -12.05
CA CYS A 60 -0.40 -2.45 -11.02
C CYS A 60 -1.59 -3.33 -11.41
N ALA A 61 -2.23 -3.12 -12.56
CA ALA A 61 -3.16 -4.07 -13.16
C ALA A 61 -2.47 -5.14 -14.03
N ASP A 62 -1.21 -4.91 -14.39
CA ASP A 62 -0.32 -5.85 -15.06
C ASP A 62 0.65 -6.43 -14.02
N ALA A 63 0.35 -7.66 -13.59
CA ALA A 63 1.12 -8.32 -12.55
C ALA A 63 2.55 -8.65 -12.98
N THR A 64 2.87 -8.65 -14.28
CA THR A 64 4.24 -8.85 -14.75
C THR A 64 5.16 -7.68 -14.40
N THR A 65 4.60 -6.50 -14.13
CA THR A 65 5.36 -5.29 -13.75
C THR A 65 5.63 -5.17 -12.25
N LEU A 66 4.99 -6.01 -11.43
CA LEU A 66 5.10 -5.94 -9.96
C LEU A 66 6.47 -6.44 -9.50
N ALA A 67 7.19 -5.64 -8.73
CA ALA A 67 8.52 -5.95 -8.21
C ALA A 67 8.59 -5.67 -6.70
N PRO A 68 9.35 -6.46 -5.92
CA PRO A 68 9.58 -6.14 -4.52
C PRO A 68 10.57 -4.99 -4.41
N LEU A 69 10.36 -4.14 -3.39
CA LEU A 69 11.32 -3.12 -2.98
C LEU A 69 11.75 -3.35 -1.53
N GLU A 70 13.02 -3.12 -1.25
CA GLU A 70 13.63 -3.25 0.07
C GLU A 70 14.61 -2.09 0.31
N GLY A 71 14.66 -1.58 1.53
CA GLY A 71 15.47 -0.42 1.85
C GLY A 71 15.47 -0.02 3.31
N ALA A 72 15.85 1.24 3.54
CA ALA A 72 15.90 1.87 4.85
C ALA A 72 15.31 3.29 4.81
N PHE A 73 14.73 3.70 5.93
CA PHE A 73 14.19 5.03 6.18
C PHE A 73 15.03 5.75 7.23
N SER A 74 15.21 7.05 7.04
CA SER A 74 15.76 7.97 8.02
C SER A 74 15.03 9.30 7.92
N GLU A 75 14.79 9.98 9.05
CA GLU A 75 14.11 11.28 9.06
C GLU A 75 14.91 12.34 8.30
N ASP A 76 16.24 12.31 8.41
CA ASP A 76 17.11 13.26 7.70
C ASP A 76 17.24 12.95 6.21
N GLY A 77 17.27 11.67 5.82
CA GLY A 77 17.64 11.22 4.47
C GLY A 77 16.48 10.75 3.60
N GLY A 78 15.27 10.61 4.15
CA GLY A 78 14.15 9.96 3.49
C GLY A 78 14.36 8.44 3.35
N ILE A 79 13.96 7.88 2.22
CA ILE A 79 14.08 6.44 1.93
C ILE A 79 15.26 6.20 0.99
N THR A 80 16.12 5.21 1.30
CA THR A 80 17.06 4.61 0.34
C THR A 80 16.64 3.17 0.09
N PHE A 81 16.47 2.76 -1.16
CA PHE A 81 15.89 1.45 -1.49
C PHE A 81 16.40 0.88 -2.81
N THR A 82 16.18 -0.42 -2.96
CA THR A 82 16.43 -1.18 -4.20
C THR A 82 15.14 -1.85 -4.64
N ILE A 83 14.81 -1.74 -5.92
CA ILE A 83 13.77 -2.52 -6.58
C ILE A 83 14.45 -3.68 -7.29
N ARG A 84 13.98 -4.92 -7.06
CA ARG A 84 14.44 -6.10 -7.80
C ARG A 84 13.45 -6.41 -8.92
N HIS A 85 13.79 -6.10 -10.16
CA HIS A 85 12.91 -6.44 -11.29
C HIS A 85 12.97 -7.94 -11.57
N LEU A 86 11.81 -8.54 -11.85
CA LEU A 86 11.65 -9.98 -12.00
C LEU A 86 11.03 -10.32 -13.35
N LYS A 87 11.58 -11.33 -14.00
CA LYS A 87 10.95 -12.03 -15.12
C LYS A 87 9.68 -12.72 -14.64
N ALA A 88 8.80 -13.08 -15.56
CA ALA A 88 7.53 -13.70 -15.20
C ALA A 88 7.66 -15.07 -14.52
N ASP A 89 8.79 -15.76 -14.68
CA ASP A 89 9.13 -17.00 -13.97
C ASP A 89 9.74 -16.77 -12.58
N GLY A 90 9.75 -15.53 -12.09
CA GLY A 90 10.35 -15.14 -10.80
C GLY A 90 11.87 -14.96 -10.85
N GLY A 91 12.51 -15.22 -12.00
CA GLY A 91 13.94 -15.02 -12.18
C GLY A 91 14.34 -13.53 -12.17
N PRO A 92 15.56 -13.17 -11.76
CA PRO A 92 16.01 -11.78 -11.76
C PRO A 92 16.10 -11.19 -13.18
N ASP A 93 15.61 -9.96 -13.35
CA ASP A 93 15.64 -9.19 -14.61
C ASP A 93 16.39 -7.85 -14.51
N GLY A 94 16.78 -7.45 -13.29
CA GLY A 94 17.56 -6.25 -13.08
C GLY A 94 17.33 -5.63 -11.72
N GLN A 95 17.99 -4.52 -11.46
CA GLN A 95 17.82 -3.77 -10.22
C GLN A 95 17.81 -2.27 -10.50
N THR A 96 17.01 -1.57 -9.70
CA THR A 96 17.01 -0.11 -9.60
C THR A 96 17.44 0.26 -8.20
N LYS A 97 18.47 1.09 -8.06
CA LYS A 97 18.84 1.70 -6.77
C LYS A 97 18.35 3.14 -6.76
N ALA A 98 17.65 3.53 -5.70
CA ALA A 98 17.02 4.83 -5.63
C ALA A 98 16.98 5.39 -4.21
N THR A 99 16.75 6.70 -4.15
CA THR A 99 16.42 7.45 -2.93
C THR A 99 15.12 8.21 -3.15
N ALA A 100 14.31 8.36 -2.10
CA ALA A 100 13.07 9.12 -2.13
C ALA A 100 13.07 10.16 -1.00
N ARG A 101 12.86 11.43 -1.33
CA ARG A 101 12.79 12.54 -0.35
C ARG A 101 11.58 13.42 -0.64
N LEU A 102 10.96 13.96 0.40
CA LEU A 102 9.87 14.90 0.23
C LEU A 102 10.41 16.28 -0.15
N GLU A 103 9.78 16.86 -1.17
CA GLU A 103 10.00 18.23 -1.60
C GLU A 103 8.63 18.85 -1.93
N ASN A 104 8.20 19.85 -1.16
CA ASN A 104 6.93 20.56 -1.37
C ASN A 104 5.69 19.63 -1.44
N GLY A 105 5.61 18.64 -0.55
CA GLY A 105 4.50 17.69 -0.48
C GLY A 105 4.50 16.60 -1.56
N LYS A 106 5.58 16.51 -2.35
CA LYS A 106 5.79 15.48 -3.36
C LYS A 106 6.98 14.60 -2.98
N LEU A 107 6.91 13.32 -3.28
CA LEU A 107 8.03 12.41 -3.07
C LEU A 107 8.86 12.36 -4.34
N ILE A 108 10.09 12.88 -4.26
CA ILE A 108 11.05 12.91 -5.35
C ILE A 108 11.90 11.65 -5.29
N VAL A 109 11.70 10.77 -6.26
CA VAL A 109 12.46 9.53 -6.40
C VAL A 109 13.58 9.75 -7.42
N THR A 110 14.82 9.57 -6.99
CA THR A 110 16.00 9.67 -7.85
C THR A 110 16.80 8.39 -7.77
N GLY A 111 17.35 7.94 -8.90
CA GLY A 111 18.06 6.67 -8.89
C GLY A 111 18.74 6.34 -10.20
N THR A 112 19.18 5.09 -10.30
CA THR A 112 19.82 4.54 -11.50
C THR A 112 19.24 3.17 -11.82
N THR A 113 18.87 2.99 -13.09
CA THR A 113 18.36 1.72 -13.65
C THR A 113 19.14 1.40 -14.91
N GLY A 114 19.76 0.22 -15.00
CA GLY A 114 20.54 -0.17 -16.18
C GLY A 114 21.65 0.83 -16.55
N GLY A 115 22.23 1.50 -15.56
CA GLY A 115 23.25 2.54 -15.75
C GLY A 115 22.74 3.92 -16.16
N ARG A 116 21.42 4.10 -16.33
CA ARG A 116 20.81 5.41 -16.63
C ARG A 116 20.22 6.03 -15.38
N SER A 117 20.56 7.29 -15.13
CA SER A 117 19.97 8.05 -14.04
C SER A 117 18.55 8.50 -14.39
N PHE A 118 17.68 8.58 -13.38
CA PHE A 118 16.34 9.13 -13.50
C PHE A 118 15.99 10.01 -12.29
N ARG A 119 14.97 10.86 -12.50
CA ARG A 119 14.27 11.60 -11.46
C ARG A 119 12.79 11.52 -11.76
N GLN A 120 12.01 11.10 -10.78
CA GLN A 120 10.57 11.03 -10.83
C GLN A 120 9.98 11.88 -9.71
N GLU A 121 8.93 12.59 -10.05
CA GLU A 121 8.12 13.32 -9.10
C GLU A 121 6.84 12.52 -8.88
N THR A 122 6.59 12.15 -7.63
CA THR A 122 5.44 11.33 -7.26
C THR A 122 4.56 12.06 -6.25
N ILE A 123 3.28 11.74 -6.28
CA ILE A 123 2.25 12.34 -5.45
C ILE A 123 1.47 11.25 -4.72
N LYS A 124 0.88 11.63 -3.58
CA LYS A 124 -0.29 10.95 -3.07
C LYS A 124 -1.45 11.15 -4.04
N ASP A 125 -2.27 10.12 -4.22
CA ASP A 125 -3.35 10.20 -5.21
C ASP A 125 -4.42 11.23 -4.78
N PRO A 126 -4.70 12.28 -5.58
CA PRO A 126 -5.62 13.33 -5.19
C PRO A 126 -7.07 12.84 -5.05
N ARG A 127 -7.40 11.65 -5.58
CA ARG A 127 -8.72 11.03 -5.39
C ARG A 127 -8.94 10.59 -3.93
N GLY A 128 -7.86 10.41 -3.16
CA GLY A 128 -7.93 9.83 -1.83
C GLY A 128 -8.35 8.36 -1.88
N PRO A 129 -8.58 7.75 -0.71
CA PRO A 129 -9.12 6.40 -0.63
C PRO A 129 -10.62 6.33 -0.96
N ASP A 130 -11.10 5.12 -1.23
CA ASP A 130 -12.53 4.86 -1.40
C ASP A 130 -13.30 5.09 -0.10
N ALA A 131 -14.44 5.78 -0.20
CA ALA A 131 -15.35 6.02 0.91
C ALA A 131 -16.08 4.72 1.33
N GLY A 132 -16.13 4.46 2.64
CA GLY A 132 -16.77 3.28 3.22
C GLY A 132 -17.91 3.64 4.18
N PRO A 133 -18.72 2.65 4.63
CA PRO A 133 -19.78 2.85 5.63
C PRO A 133 -19.24 2.98 7.07
N TYR A 134 -17.94 3.19 7.23
CA TYR A 134 -17.23 3.26 8.51
C TYR A 134 -16.17 4.36 8.47
N PRO A 135 -15.73 4.88 9.64
CA PRO A 135 -14.61 5.81 9.72
C PRO A 135 -13.33 5.22 9.11
N VAL A 136 -12.58 6.09 8.43
CA VAL A 136 -11.34 5.75 7.75
C VAL A 136 -10.25 6.69 8.24
N SER A 137 -9.07 6.14 8.53
CA SER A 137 -7.84 6.89 8.75
C SER A 137 -7.07 7.05 7.45
N VAL A 138 -6.41 8.20 7.27
CA VAL A 138 -5.58 8.50 6.11
C VAL A 138 -4.30 9.18 6.56
N LEU A 139 -3.19 8.86 5.91
CA LEU A 139 -1.92 9.55 6.04
C LEU A 139 -1.51 10.17 4.69
N PRO A 140 -0.76 11.28 4.69
CA PRO A 140 -0.16 11.96 5.85
C PRO A 140 -1.20 12.62 6.78
N PRO A 141 -0.85 13.00 8.03
CA PRO A 141 -1.82 13.47 9.04
C PRO A 141 -2.66 14.69 8.65
N ASP A 142 -2.23 15.45 7.65
CA ASP A 142 -2.91 16.60 7.06
C ASP A 142 -3.79 16.25 5.84
N ALA A 143 -3.92 14.96 5.52
CA ALA A 143 -4.77 14.50 4.43
C ALA A 143 -6.25 14.89 4.68
N PRO A 144 -7.02 15.23 3.61
CA PRO A 144 -8.43 15.54 3.73
C PRO A 144 -9.23 14.37 4.37
N PRO A 145 -10.28 14.68 5.16
CA PRO A 145 -11.10 13.63 5.74
C PRO A 145 -11.87 12.86 4.67
N VAL A 146 -12.03 11.56 4.89
CA VAL A 146 -12.78 10.67 3.99
C VAL A 146 -14.27 10.69 4.38
N PRO A 147 -15.19 10.93 3.43
CA PRO A 147 -16.62 10.86 3.70
C PRO A 147 -17.03 9.46 4.19
N VAL A 148 -17.80 9.40 5.28
CA VAL A 148 -18.45 8.17 5.72
C VAL A 148 -19.79 8.04 4.99
N LEU A 149 -19.96 6.98 4.21
CA LEU A 149 -21.19 6.72 3.48
C LEU A 149 -22.28 6.23 4.43
N LYS A 150 -23.49 6.78 4.30
CA LYS A 150 -24.64 6.26 5.04
C LYS A 150 -25.10 4.94 4.39
N PRO A 151 -25.36 3.88 5.17
CA PRO A 151 -25.92 2.65 4.62
C PRO A 151 -27.24 2.95 3.89
N SER A 152 -27.32 2.61 2.60
CA SER A 152 -28.53 2.77 1.82
C SER A 152 -29.36 1.48 1.90
N GLY A 153 -30.33 1.45 2.81
CA GLY A 153 -31.43 0.49 2.77
C GLY A 153 -31.48 -0.53 3.92
N PRO A 154 -32.62 -1.24 4.04
CA PRO A 154 -32.79 -2.32 5.00
C PRO A 154 -31.79 -3.46 4.71
N GLY A 155 -31.23 -4.05 5.77
CA GLY A 155 -30.22 -5.09 5.68
C GLY A 155 -30.66 -6.25 4.79
N SER A 156 -29.77 -6.70 3.90
CA SER A 156 -30.00 -7.92 3.14
C SER A 156 -30.13 -9.12 4.10
N PRO A 157 -30.97 -10.12 3.76
CA PRO A 157 -31.00 -11.36 4.52
C PRO A 157 -29.57 -11.96 4.60
N PRO A 158 -29.26 -12.68 5.70
CA PRO A 158 -27.94 -13.26 5.87
C PRO A 158 -27.60 -14.15 4.68
N PRO A 159 -26.35 -14.11 4.19
CA PRO A 159 -25.93 -14.95 3.08
C PRO A 159 -26.09 -16.43 3.46
N ALA A 160 -26.34 -17.27 2.46
CA ALA A 160 -26.34 -18.72 2.66
C ALA A 160 -25.00 -19.17 3.27
N PRO A 161 -24.99 -20.23 4.09
CA PRO A 161 -23.75 -20.81 4.57
C PRO A 161 -22.82 -21.16 3.41
N TYR A 162 -21.54 -20.92 3.60
CA TYR A 162 -20.53 -21.27 2.60
C TYR A 162 -20.56 -22.77 2.32
N GLN A 163 -20.58 -23.13 1.03
CA GLN A 163 -20.45 -24.50 0.57
C GLN A 163 -19.10 -24.63 -0.14
N GLN A 164 -18.23 -25.43 0.46
CA GLN A 164 -16.90 -25.66 -0.06
C GLN A 164 -16.98 -26.41 -1.41
N PRO A 165 -16.25 -25.95 -2.45
CA PRO A 165 -16.40 -26.49 -3.79
C PRO A 165 -15.67 -27.84 -3.96
N SER A 166 -14.63 -28.11 -3.16
CA SER A 166 -13.94 -29.40 -3.02
C SER A 166 -13.16 -29.41 -1.70
N PRO A 167 -12.74 -30.56 -1.13
CA PRO A 167 -11.82 -30.60 0.00
C PRO A 167 -10.59 -29.70 -0.19
N TRP A 168 -10.06 -29.16 0.91
CA TRP A 168 -8.81 -28.41 0.87
C TRP A 168 -7.68 -29.35 0.44
N ARG A 169 -6.76 -28.85 -0.38
CA ARG A 169 -5.60 -29.62 -0.85
C ARG A 169 -4.34 -29.08 -0.21
N THR A 170 -3.34 -29.95 -0.05
CA THR A 170 -1.96 -29.50 0.19
C THR A 170 -1.55 -28.56 -0.95
N ILE A 171 -0.92 -27.44 -0.59
CA ILE A 171 -0.53 -26.37 -1.50
C ILE A 171 0.97 -26.11 -1.45
N SER A 172 1.47 -25.49 -2.51
CA SER A 172 2.83 -25.01 -2.70
C SER A 172 2.81 -23.55 -3.18
N ALA A 173 3.97 -22.91 -3.29
CA ALA A 173 4.06 -21.55 -3.82
C ALA A 173 3.43 -21.41 -5.23
N ASN A 174 3.61 -22.43 -6.09
CA ASN A 174 3.04 -22.47 -7.44
C ASN A 174 1.51 -22.50 -7.46
N ASP A 175 0.88 -22.95 -6.37
CA ASP A 175 -0.58 -22.96 -6.24
C ASP A 175 -1.15 -21.60 -5.82
N VAL A 176 -0.28 -20.70 -5.33
CA VAL A 176 -0.63 -19.38 -4.79
C VAL A 176 -0.23 -18.26 -5.74
N GLU A 177 0.88 -18.43 -6.47
CA GLU A 177 1.39 -17.44 -7.43
C GLU A 177 0.37 -17.14 -8.54
N GLY A 178 0.20 -15.86 -8.84
CA GLY A 178 -0.71 -15.36 -9.87
C GLY A 178 -1.64 -14.26 -9.35
N VAL A 179 -2.68 -13.98 -10.11
CA VAL A 179 -3.68 -12.96 -9.79
C VAL A 179 -4.98 -13.61 -9.31
N TRP A 180 -5.40 -13.26 -8.11
CA TRP A 180 -6.66 -13.70 -7.52
C TRP A 180 -7.70 -12.60 -7.55
N LEU A 181 -8.87 -12.91 -8.08
CA LEU A 181 -9.99 -12.01 -8.19
C LEU A 181 -10.84 -12.07 -6.92
N GLY A 182 -10.85 -10.98 -6.17
CA GLY A 182 -11.64 -10.84 -4.96
C GLY A 182 -13.04 -10.26 -5.18
N PHE A 183 -13.54 -9.66 -4.11
CA PHE A 183 -14.87 -9.04 -4.05
C PHE A 183 -14.89 -7.66 -4.72
N GLY A 184 -16.09 -7.10 -4.87
CA GLY A 184 -16.32 -5.85 -5.59
C GLY A 184 -16.58 -6.07 -7.08
N VAL A 185 -16.88 -4.97 -7.78
CA VAL A 185 -17.24 -4.97 -9.21
C VAL A 185 -16.66 -3.74 -9.89
N GLY A 186 -16.45 -3.83 -11.21
CA GLY A 186 -15.92 -2.74 -12.01
C GLY A 186 -14.56 -2.25 -11.51
N MET A 187 -14.38 -0.92 -11.50
CA MET A 187 -13.12 -0.27 -11.13
C MET A 187 -12.64 -0.55 -9.70
N ASN A 188 -13.54 -0.95 -8.81
CA ASN A 188 -13.24 -1.19 -7.39
C ASN A 188 -13.18 -2.68 -7.05
N LYS A 189 -13.12 -3.56 -8.07
CA LYS A 189 -12.91 -4.98 -7.86
C LYS A 189 -11.54 -5.20 -7.21
N GLN A 190 -11.49 -6.00 -6.15
CA GLN A 190 -10.24 -6.31 -5.47
C GLN A 190 -9.44 -7.35 -6.26
N TYR A 191 -8.16 -7.09 -6.45
CA TYR A 191 -7.19 -7.99 -7.06
C TYR A 191 -6.07 -8.26 -6.06
N PHE A 192 -5.65 -9.52 -5.94
CA PHE A 192 -4.49 -9.92 -5.17
C PHE A 192 -3.45 -10.45 -6.14
N LEU A 193 -2.42 -9.66 -6.37
CA LEU A 193 -1.32 -10.00 -7.26
C LEU A 193 -0.20 -10.59 -6.41
N ILE A 194 0.08 -11.87 -6.58
CA ILE A 194 1.09 -12.59 -5.80
C ILE A 194 2.16 -13.09 -6.76
N ARG A 195 3.42 -12.78 -6.44
CA ARG A 195 4.60 -13.20 -7.22
C ARG A 195 5.61 -13.88 -6.32
N GLN A 196 6.46 -14.69 -6.95
CA GLN A 196 7.60 -15.30 -6.31
C GLN A 196 8.92 -14.56 -6.63
N ASP A 197 9.73 -14.33 -5.59
CA ASP A 197 11.11 -13.83 -5.64
C ASP A 197 12.02 -14.82 -4.91
N GLY A 198 12.71 -15.66 -5.67
CA GLY A 198 13.46 -16.80 -5.12
C GLY A 198 12.53 -17.76 -4.37
N GLU A 199 12.75 -17.92 -3.07
CA GLU A 199 11.91 -18.77 -2.20
C GLU A 199 10.75 -18.01 -1.53
N ARG A 200 10.63 -16.70 -1.75
CA ARG A 200 9.69 -15.84 -1.02
C ARG A 200 8.54 -15.44 -1.92
N LEU A 201 7.32 -15.54 -1.40
CA LEU A 201 6.16 -14.89 -2.00
C LEU A 201 6.06 -13.45 -1.47
N PHE A 202 5.61 -12.55 -2.33
CA PHE A 202 5.25 -11.18 -2.02
C PHE A 202 4.08 -10.76 -2.92
N GLY A 203 3.46 -9.62 -2.64
CA GLY A 203 2.39 -9.18 -3.52
C GLY A 203 1.76 -7.85 -3.17
N LEU A 204 0.64 -7.60 -3.84
CA LEU A 204 -0.17 -6.42 -3.70
C LEU A 204 -1.64 -6.81 -3.74
N ALA A 205 -2.41 -6.40 -2.72
CA ALA A 205 -3.85 -6.26 -2.85
C ALA A 205 -4.14 -4.84 -3.35
N CYS A 206 -4.94 -4.71 -4.41
CA CYS A 206 -5.47 -3.44 -4.87
C CYS A 206 -6.98 -3.54 -5.11
N GLY A 207 -7.72 -2.54 -4.65
CA GLY A 207 -9.08 -2.30 -5.15
C GLY A 207 -8.98 -1.66 -6.52
N ARG A 208 -8.75 -0.35 -6.52
CA ARG A 208 -8.53 0.38 -7.75
C ARG A 208 -7.03 0.40 -8.06
N CYS A 209 -6.58 -0.47 -8.97
CA CYS A 209 -5.14 -0.72 -9.19
C CYS A 209 -4.34 0.43 -9.84
N ASP A 210 -4.96 1.61 -10.05
CA ASP A 210 -4.29 2.88 -10.39
C ASP A 210 -4.31 3.90 -9.23
N ASN A 211 -4.95 3.58 -8.10
CA ASN A 211 -5.04 4.44 -6.91
C ASN A 211 -4.33 3.76 -5.72
N PRO A 212 -3.09 4.19 -5.42
CA PRO A 212 -2.28 3.61 -4.35
C PRO A 212 -2.88 3.72 -2.95
N TYR A 213 -3.84 4.62 -2.72
CA TYR A 213 -4.54 4.67 -1.43
C TYR A 213 -5.41 3.44 -1.15
N THR A 214 -5.71 2.63 -2.17
CA THR A 214 -6.51 1.41 -2.04
C THR A 214 -5.66 0.15 -1.93
N PHE A 215 -4.35 0.32 -1.70
CA PHE A 215 -3.37 -0.75 -1.75
C PHE A 215 -3.08 -1.33 -0.37
N GLY A 216 -2.76 -2.63 -0.35
CA GLY A 216 -2.15 -3.30 0.78
C GLY A 216 -0.99 -4.16 0.28
N ALA A 217 0.21 -3.94 0.80
CA ALA A 217 1.33 -4.83 0.48
C ALA A 217 1.08 -6.21 1.11
N LEU A 218 1.35 -7.27 0.36
CA LEU A 218 1.23 -8.64 0.85
C LEU A 218 2.61 -9.12 1.29
N GLU A 219 2.75 -9.44 2.57
CA GLU A 219 4.01 -9.81 3.19
C GLU A 219 3.89 -11.07 4.05
N ASN A 220 5.03 -11.60 4.52
CA ASN A 220 5.10 -12.68 5.51
C ASN A 220 4.34 -13.96 5.12
N PHE A 221 4.39 -14.33 3.85
CA PHE A 221 3.80 -15.57 3.36
C PHE A 221 4.40 -16.80 4.06
N ARG A 222 3.51 -17.70 4.50
CA ARG A 222 3.84 -19.02 5.06
C ARG A 222 2.86 -20.04 4.48
N ILE A 223 3.39 -21.19 4.08
CA ILE A 223 2.59 -22.32 3.62
C ILE A 223 2.92 -23.52 4.50
N GLU A 224 1.88 -24.09 5.12
CA GLU A 224 1.98 -25.32 5.90
C GLU A 224 0.83 -26.26 5.51
N ASN A 225 1.17 -27.36 4.84
CA ASN A 225 0.21 -28.31 4.29
C ASN A 225 -0.82 -27.66 3.37
N ASP A 226 -2.08 -27.55 3.81
CA ASP A 226 -3.21 -26.95 3.08
C ASP A 226 -3.49 -25.50 3.49
N THR A 227 -2.70 -24.97 4.42
CA THR A 227 -2.90 -23.64 5.01
C THR A 227 -1.90 -22.65 4.43
N LEU A 228 -2.43 -21.55 3.91
CA LEU A 228 -1.70 -20.36 3.49
C LEU A 228 -1.93 -19.26 4.52
N GLU A 229 -0.86 -18.63 4.98
CA GLU A 229 -0.94 -17.41 5.77
C GLU A 229 -0.11 -16.30 5.13
N PHE A 230 -0.57 -15.07 5.26
CA PHE A 230 0.16 -13.86 4.86
C PHE A 230 -0.45 -12.64 5.53
N ASP A 231 0.24 -11.52 5.45
CA ASP A 231 -0.22 -10.24 6.00
C ASP A 231 -0.61 -9.29 4.87
N ILE A 232 -1.77 -8.65 4.99
CA ILE A 232 -2.12 -7.46 4.21
C ILE A 232 -1.76 -6.24 5.05
N VAL A 233 -0.77 -5.47 4.59
CA VAL A 233 -0.18 -4.36 5.34
C VAL A 233 -0.72 -3.03 4.83
N HIS A 234 -1.49 -2.36 5.66
CA HIS A 234 -2.08 -1.04 5.40
C HIS A 234 -1.20 0.04 6.02
N GLN A 235 -0.73 0.97 5.20
CA GLN A 235 0.26 1.96 5.62
C GLN A 235 -0.30 3.36 5.75
N ASP A 236 -1.02 3.83 4.75
CA ASP A 236 -1.50 5.22 4.65
C ASP A 236 -3.01 5.35 4.52
N TRP A 237 -3.72 4.23 4.54
CA TRP A 237 -5.17 4.20 4.55
C TRP A 237 -5.71 2.91 5.17
N GLY A 238 -6.83 3.04 5.88
CA GLY A 238 -7.72 1.91 6.14
C GLY A 238 -8.80 2.22 7.17
N GLU A 239 -9.59 1.19 7.49
CA GLU A 239 -10.71 1.32 8.42
C GLU A 239 -10.26 1.63 9.86
N GLY A 240 -11.09 2.36 10.60
CA GLY A 240 -10.85 2.70 11.99
C GLY A 240 -9.98 3.94 12.17
N THR A 241 -9.35 4.07 13.35
CA THR A 241 -8.65 5.28 13.82
C THR A 241 -7.14 5.09 13.99
N VAL A 242 -6.58 3.96 13.55
CA VAL A 242 -5.18 3.59 13.77
C VAL A 242 -4.53 3.24 12.44
N LEU A 243 -3.39 3.87 12.15
CA LEU A 243 -2.47 3.54 11.07
C LEU A 243 -1.02 3.57 11.59
N PRO A 244 -0.11 2.79 10.98
CA PRO A 244 -0.38 1.67 10.08
C PRO A 244 -1.04 0.49 10.83
N PHE A 245 -1.65 -0.45 10.12
CA PHE A 245 -2.12 -1.71 10.72
C PHE A 245 -1.95 -2.88 9.75
N THR A 246 -2.10 -4.10 10.28
CA THR A 246 -1.99 -5.34 9.53
C THR A 246 -3.26 -6.16 9.68
N ARG A 247 -3.71 -6.75 8.55
CA ARG A 247 -4.62 -7.88 8.59
C ARG A 247 -3.83 -9.16 8.39
N HIS A 248 -3.85 -10.02 9.39
CA HIS A 248 -3.32 -11.37 9.25
C HIS A 248 -4.36 -12.22 8.53
N VAL A 249 -3.95 -12.89 7.47
CA VAL A 249 -4.80 -13.75 6.64
C VAL A 249 -4.46 -15.20 6.90
N THR A 250 -5.48 -16.01 7.13
CA THR A 250 -5.42 -17.47 7.00
C THR A 250 -6.32 -17.89 5.85
N ALA A 251 -5.81 -18.70 4.92
CA ALA A 251 -6.50 -19.08 3.71
C ALA A 251 -6.26 -20.54 3.33
N HIS A 252 -7.23 -21.10 2.60
CA HIS A 252 -7.20 -22.46 2.07
C HIS A 252 -7.58 -22.43 0.60
N ILE A 253 -7.07 -23.39 -0.19
CA ILE A 253 -7.37 -23.47 -1.63
C ILE A 253 -8.14 -24.77 -1.95
N ALA A 254 -9.25 -24.63 -2.67
CA ALA A 254 -10.03 -25.71 -3.25
C ALA A 254 -10.39 -25.38 -4.70
N MET A 255 -10.06 -26.26 -5.64
CA MET A 255 -10.14 -25.97 -7.08
C MET A 255 -9.47 -24.62 -7.41
N ASN A 256 -10.23 -23.68 -8.00
CA ASN A 256 -9.79 -22.33 -8.36
C ASN A 256 -10.26 -21.27 -7.35
N GLU A 257 -10.58 -21.68 -6.11
CA GLU A 257 -11.01 -20.78 -5.05
C GLU A 257 -9.98 -20.75 -3.92
N MET A 258 -9.53 -19.54 -3.56
CA MET A 258 -8.84 -19.27 -2.31
C MET A 258 -9.87 -18.70 -1.32
N ARG A 259 -10.20 -19.46 -0.28
CA ARG A 259 -11.05 -19.03 0.81
C ARG A 259 -10.19 -18.38 1.88
N MET A 260 -10.38 -17.09 2.15
CA MET A 260 -9.59 -16.34 3.13
C MET A 260 -10.43 -15.86 4.32
N ASP A 261 -9.78 -15.80 5.50
CA ASP A 261 -10.23 -15.12 6.71
C ASP A 261 -9.14 -14.13 7.12
N ALA A 262 -9.41 -12.83 7.01
CA ALA A 262 -8.48 -11.76 7.32
C ALA A 262 -8.90 -11.01 8.59
N ARG A 263 -7.99 -10.94 9.57
CA ARG A 263 -8.27 -10.40 10.91
C ARG A 263 -7.27 -9.37 11.38
N ARG A 264 -7.75 -8.44 12.20
CA ARG A 264 -6.96 -7.41 12.87
C ARG A 264 -6.68 -7.81 14.32
N ALA A 265 -5.40 -7.87 14.69
CA ALA A 265 -5.01 -8.15 16.07
C ALA A 265 -5.28 -6.98 17.01
N ASP A 266 -5.24 -5.75 16.50
CA ASP A 266 -5.48 -4.51 17.27
C ASP A 266 -6.95 -4.25 17.57
N ILE A 267 -7.86 -5.02 16.96
CA ILE A 267 -9.30 -5.00 17.26
C ILE A 267 -9.77 -6.43 17.58
N PRO A 268 -9.43 -6.97 18.77
CA PRO A 268 -9.87 -8.30 19.17
C PRO A 268 -11.41 -8.42 19.13
N GLY A 269 -11.92 -9.43 18.44
CA GLY A 269 -13.37 -9.62 18.25
C GLY A 269 -14.00 -8.73 17.16
N GLY A 270 -13.21 -7.91 16.47
CA GLY A 270 -13.65 -7.22 15.26
C GLY A 270 -14.11 -8.20 14.17
N ALA A 271 -15.06 -7.76 13.34
CA ALA A 271 -15.60 -8.60 12.28
C ALA A 271 -14.46 -8.95 11.28
N PRO A 272 -14.24 -10.24 10.98
CA PRO A 272 -13.25 -10.65 9.98
C PRO A 272 -13.72 -10.27 8.57
N ILE A 273 -12.77 -10.09 7.66
CA ILE A 273 -13.08 -10.12 6.22
C ILE A 273 -12.96 -11.58 5.79
N ILE A 274 -14.11 -12.22 5.56
CA ILE A 274 -14.17 -13.58 5.02
C ILE A 274 -14.60 -13.48 3.56
N ALA A 275 -13.77 -13.96 2.64
CA ALA A 275 -14.04 -13.88 1.21
C ALA A 275 -13.53 -15.12 0.46
N SER A 276 -14.10 -15.32 -0.72
CA SER A 276 -13.62 -16.29 -1.70
C SER A 276 -13.00 -15.52 -2.86
N LEU A 277 -11.74 -15.77 -3.14
CA LEU A 277 -11.02 -15.24 -4.29
C LEU A 277 -10.97 -16.30 -5.39
N VAL A 278 -11.10 -15.90 -6.65
CA VAL A 278 -11.07 -16.82 -7.79
C VAL A 278 -9.75 -16.68 -8.54
N GLY A 279 -9.05 -17.79 -8.76
CA GLY A 279 -7.72 -17.79 -9.37
C GLY A 279 -6.94 -19.11 -9.17
N PRO A 280 -5.59 -19.07 -9.29
CA PRO A 280 -4.82 -17.93 -9.77
C PRO A 280 -4.95 -17.79 -11.30
N ILE A 281 -5.13 -16.56 -11.77
CA ILE A 281 -4.90 -16.20 -13.17
C ILE A 281 -3.39 -16.06 -13.36
N ALA A 282 -2.83 -16.67 -14.41
CA ALA A 282 -1.40 -16.57 -14.71
C ALA A 282 -0.97 -15.10 -14.85
N LEU A 283 0.20 -14.74 -14.31
CA LEU A 283 0.73 -13.37 -14.34
C LEU A 283 0.75 -12.80 -15.77
N GLU A 284 1.24 -13.60 -16.72
CA GLU A 284 1.33 -13.22 -18.14
C GLU A 284 -0.02 -12.97 -18.81
N ALA A 285 -1.11 -13.53 -18.30
CA ALA A 285 -2.46 -13.24 -18.80
C ALA A 285 -2.94 -11.83 -18.42
N THR A 286 -2.20 -11.12 -17.56
CA THR A 286 -2.46 -9.72 -17.21
C THR A 286 -1.54 -8.73 -17.92
N LYS A 287 -0.64 -9.23 -18.77
CA LYS A 287 0.34 -8.40 -19.47
C LYS A 287 -0.34 -7.36 -20.34
N GLY A 288 0.05 -6.09 -20.16
CA GLY A 288 -0.51 -4.95 -20.88
C GLY A 288 -1.85 -4.45 -20.34
N ASN A 289 -2.37 -5.00 -19.25
CA ASN A 289 -3.56 -4.44 -18.60
C ASN A 289 -3.29 -3.02 -18.09
N VAL A 290 -4.17 -2.10 -18.47
CA VAL A 290 -4.17 -0.71 -18.00
C VAL A 290 -5.54 -0.42 -17.39
N VAL A 291 -5.55 0.31 -16.28
CA VAL A 291 -6.78 0.71 -15.61
C VAL A 291 -7.40 1.91 -16.33
N GLY A 292 -8.65 1.79 -16.77
CA GLY A 292 -9.43 2.92 -17.30
C GLY A 292 -9.29 3.21 -18.79
N GLU A 293 -8.76 2.26 -19.58
CA GLU A 293 -8.87 2.26 -21.05
C GLU A 293 -10.20 1.65 -21.53
#